data_AF-A0A268QVN0-F1
#
_entry.id   AF-A0A268QVN0-F1
#
_cell.length_a   1.000
_cell.length_b   1.000
_cell.length_c   1.000
_cell.angle_alpha   90.00
_cell.angle_beta   90.00
_cell.angle_gamma   90.00
#
_symmetry.space_group_name_H-M   'P 1'
#
loop_
_entity.id
_entity.type
_entity.pdbx_description
1 polymer ?
#
loop_
_entity_poly.entity_id
_entity_poly.type
_entity_poly.pdbx_seq_one_letter_code
_entity_poly.pdbx_strand_id
1 'polypeptide(L)' 'ITYSIFWRGTSERHGTNKTEFYWKTDDGSKVLVQLFPLGYAIGKYLPEDEEALQKRIDKYFTVLDRGA' A
#
# COMPACT_ATOMS: atom_id res chain seq x y z
N ILE A 1 -11.07 11.09 14.02
CA ILE A 1 -10.14 10.17 13.32
C ILE A 1 -9.26 11.01 12.42
N THR A 2 -7.94 10.90 12.53
CA THR A 2 -6.97 11.71 11.76
C THR A 2 -6.15 10.87 10.77
N TYR A 3 -6.17 9.55 10.92
CA TYR A 3 -5.43 8.59 10.11
C TYR A 3 -6.34 7.48 9.61
N SER A 4 -6.07 6.94 8.42
CA SER A 4 -6.79 5.81 7.86
C SER A 4 -5.86 4.93 7.02
N ILE A 5 -6.14 3.63 7.01
CA ILE A 5 -5.43 2.65 6.18
C ILE A 5 -6.47 1.84 5.40
N PHE A 6 -6.27 1.67 4.10
CA PHE A 6 -7.07 0.78 3.27
C PHE A 6 -6.26 0.24 2.09
N TRP A 7 -6.84 -0.70 1.33
CA TRP A 7 -6.20 -1.29 0.13
C TRP A 7 -7.16 -1.53 -1.04
N ARG A 8 -8.41 -1.05 -0.94
CA ARG A 8 -9.42 -1.12 -2.00
C ARG A 8 -10.02 0.26 -2.24
N GLY A 9 -10.50 0.51 -3.46
CA GLY A 9 -11.14 1.77 -3.83
C GLY A 9 -10.24 2.74 -4.62
N THR A 10 -8.99 2.36 -4.89
CA THR A 10 -8.05 3.11 -5.74
C THR A 10 -7.42 2.19 -6.77
N SER A 11 -6.98 2.76 -7.89
CA SER A 11 -6.16 2.12 -8.90
C SER A 11 -5.22 3.16 -9.52
N GLU A 12 -4.15 2.70 -10.16
CA GLU A 12 -3.23 3.60 -10.88
C GLU A 12 -3.93 4.42 -11.97
N ARG A 13 -5.03 3.92 -12.53
CA ARG A 13 -5.82 4.61 -13.57
C ARG A 13 -6.92 5.51 -13.01
N HIS A 14 -7.33 5.30 -11.76
CA HIS A 14 -8.45 6.00 -11.14
C HIS A 14 -8.26 6.07 -9.62
N GLY A 15 -8.08 7.27 -9.09
CA GLY A 15 -7.86 7.54 -7.67
C GLY A 15 -6.54 8.28 -7.43
N THR A 16 -5.44 7.55 -7.30
CA THR A 16 -4.13 8.11 -6.97
C THR A 16 -3.00 7.12 -7.33
N ASN A 17 -1.84 7.66 -7.69
CA ASN A 17 -0.58 6.90 -7.83
C ASN A 17 0.31 7.03 -6.58
N LYS A 18 -0.20 7.62 -5.49
CA LYS A 18 0.50 7.80 -4.22
C LYS A 18 0.04 6.77 -3.18
N THR A 19 0.98 6.30 -2.37
CA THR A 19 0.73 5.44 -1.20
C THR A 19 0.28 6.26 0.00
N GLU A 20 0.80 7.48 0.21
CA GLU A 20 0.29 8.43 1.21
C GLU A 20 -0.34 9.68 0.61
N PHE A 21 -1.50 10.06 1.13
CA PHE A 21 -2.21 11.27 0.70
C PHE A 21 -3.23 11.74 1.74
N TYR A 22 -3.61 13.02 1.66
CA TYR A 22 -4.77 13.51 2.40
C TYR A 22 -6.06 13.21 1.62
N TRP A 23 -6.96 12.41 2.20
CA TRP A 23 -8.33 12.29 1.70
C TRP A 23 -9.16 13.44 2.28
N LYS A 24 -9.73 14.27 1.39
CA LYS A 24 -10.48 15.47 1.73
C LYS A 24 -11.94 15.35 1.31
N THR A 25 -12.82 15.94 2.08
CA THR A 25 -14.25 16.09 1.80
C THR A 25 -14.60 17.55 1.50
N ASP A 26 -15.78 17.79 0.94
CA ASP A 26 -16.21 19.12 0.48
C ASP A 26 -16.38 20.14 1.63
N ASP A 27 -16.60 19.66 2.86
CA ASP A 27 -16.65 20.47 4.08
C ASP A 27 -15.25 20.90 4.59
N GLY A 28 -14.18 20.47 3.93
CA GLY A 28 -12.80 20.77 4.31
C GLY A 28 -12.19 19.79 5.32
N SER A 29 -12.94 18.81 5.82
CA SER A 29 -12.40 17.77 6.67
C SER A 29 -11.36 16.93 5.91
N LYS A 30 -10.33 16.46 6.61
CA LYS A 30 -9.28 15.62 6.00
C LYS A 30 -8.71 14.59 6.96
N VAL A 31 -8.29 13.46 6.40
CA VAL A 31 -7.51 12.42 7.10
C VAL A 31 -6.26 12.09 6.30
N LEU A 32 -5.16 11.78 6.98
CA LEU A 32 -3.97 11.22 6.34
C LEU A 32 -4.21 9.73 6.07
N VAL A 33 -4.13 9.34 4.81
CA VAL A 33 -4.31 7.95 4.37
C VAL A 33 -2.96 7.34 4.05
N GLN A 34 -2.79 6.08 4.47
CA GLN A 34 -1.80 5.17 3.90
C GLN A 34 -2.51 4.04 3.16
N LEU A 35 -2.23 3.89 1.87
CA LEU A 35 -2.75 2.85 1.01
C LEU A 35 -1.79 1.66 1.04
N PHE A 36 -2.31 0.44 1.21
CA PHE A 36 -1.51 -0.78 1.06
C PHE A 36 -1.58 -1.30 -0.39
N PRO A 37 -0.55 -1.05 -1.23
CA PRO A 37 -0.61 -1.37 -2.67
C PRO A 37 -0.66 -2.88 -2.94
N LEU A 38 -0.09 -3.69 -2.04
CA LEU A 38 -0.07 -5.15 -2.16
C LEU A 38 -1.16 -5.83 -1.29
N GLY A 39 -1.93 -5.06 -0.52
CA GLY A 39 -2.90 -5.57 0.45
C GLY A 39 -2.27 -5.93 1.81
N TYR A 40 -3.12 -6.26 2.78
CA TYR A 40 -2.71 -6.44 4.18
C TYR A 40 -2.09 -7.81 4.50
N ALA A 41 -2.26 -8.81 3.62
CA ALA A 41 -1.87 -10.20 3.87
C ALA A 41 -0.50 -10.58 3.29
N ILE A 42 0.28 -9.61 2.80
CA ILE A 42 1.46 -9.86 1.97
C ILE A 42 2.60 -10.53 2.75
N GLY A 43 2.69 -10.25 4.05
CA GLY A 43 3.62 -10.88 4.97
C GLY A 43 3.19 -12.27 5.46
N LYS A 44 2.09 -12.84 4.95
CA LYS A 44 1.61 -14.15 5.39
C LYS A 44 2.42 -15.29 4.77
N TYR A 45 2.74 -16.32 5.56
CA TYR A 45 3.41 -17.54 5.11
C TYR A 45 4.73 -17.28 4.37
N LEU A 46 5.55 -16.37 4.89
CA LEU A 46 6.87 -16.14 4.30
C LEU A 46 7.67 -17.46 4.29
N PRO A 47 8.40 -17.76 3.21
CA PRO A 47 9.28 -18.93 3.18
C PRO A 47 10.31 -18.84 4.31
N GLU A 48 10.64 -19.98 4.92
CA GLU A 48 11.73 -20.09 5.90
C GLU A 48 13.09 -20.26 5.23
N ASP A 49 13.10 -20.83 4.02
CA ASP A 49 14.28 -20.93 3.17
C ASP A 49 14.70 -19.54 2.67
N GLU A 50 15.99 -19.22 2.81
CA GLU A 50 16.55 -17.89 2.54
C GLU A 50 16.40 -17.49 1.07
N GLU A 51 16.73 -18.39 0.14
CA GLU A 51 16.66 -18.09 -1.30
C GLU A 51 15.19 -17.90 -1.74
N ALA A 52 14.29 -18.74 -1.25
CA ALA A 52 12.86 -18.62 -1.52
C ALA A 52 12.26 -17.34 -0.91
N LEU A 53 12.71 -16.95 0.29
CA LEU A 53 12.32 -15.70 0.94
C LEU A 53 12.79 -14.51 0.13
N GLN A 54 14.08 -14.45 -0.23
CA GLN A 54 14.66 -13.38 -1.04
C GLN A 54 13.86 -13.19 -2.33
N LYS A 55 13.62 -14.27 -3.08
CA LYS A 55 12.84 -14.24 -4.32
C LYS A 55 11.42 -13.69 -4.11
N ARG A 56 10.78 -14.01 -2.98
CA ARG A 56 9.44 -13.50 -2.66
C ARG A 56 9.48 -12.01 -2.31
N ILE A 57 10.47 -11.61 -1.54
CA ILE A 57 10.67 -10.23 -1.09
C ILE A 57 11.03 -9.31 -2.25
N ASP A 58 11.91 -9.73 -3.15
CA ASP A 58 12.28 -8.99 -4.38
C ASP A 58 11.03 -8.62 -5.19
N LYS A 59 10.10 -9.56 -5.36
CA LYS A 59 8.83 -9.32 -6.07
C LYS A 59 8.02 -8.21 -5.40
N TYR A 60 7.96 -8.18 -4.07
CA TYR A 60 7.22 -7.14 -3.35
C TYR A 60 7.89 -5.77 -3.49
N PHE A 61 9.21 -5.71 -3.34
CA PHE A 61 9.97 -4.45 -3.46
C PHE A 61 9.84 -3.82 -4.84
N THR A 62 9.78 -4.61 -5.93
CA THR A 62 9.52 -4.01 -7.27
C THR A 62 8.23 -3.19 -7.36
N VAL A 63 7.24 -3.45 -6.50
CA VAL A 63 5.99 -2.69 -6.42
C VAL A 63 6.09 -1.59 -5.36
N LEU A 64 6.65 -1.89 -4.19
CA LEU A 64 6.77 -0.92 -3.09
C LEU A 64 7.71 0.24 -3.44
N ASP A 65 8.83 -0.03 -4.11
CA ASP A 65 9.81 0.99 -4.55
C ASP A 65 9.25 1.95 -5.60
N ARG A 66 8.18 1.57 -6.31
CA ARG A 66 7.48 2.45 -7.26
C ARG A 66 6.48 3.38 -6.59
N GLY A 67 6.00 3.00 -5.41
CA GLY A 67 5.00 3.73 -4.65
C GLY A 67 5.58 4.59 -3.54
N ALA A 68 6.88 4.51 -3.27
CA ALA A 68 7.61 5.31 -2.29
C ALA A 68 8.08 6.67 -2.86
#